data_AF-J3EHN7-F1
#
_entry.id   AF-J3EHN7-F1
#
_cell.length_a   1.000
_cell.length_b   1.000
_cell.length_c   1.000
_cell.angle_alpha   90.00
_cell.angle_beta   90.00
_cell.angle_gamma   90.00
#
_symmetry.space_group_name_H-M   'P 1'
#
loop_
_entity.id
_entity.type
_entity.pdbx_description
1 polymer ?
#
loop_
_entity_poly.entity_id
_entity_poly.type
_entity_poly.pdbx_seq_one_letter_code
_entity_poly.pdbx_strand_id
1 'polypeptide(L)'
;MGALVLVTAYLGQAPNDTIRIYVNGVVLNDAWASTETESSDTVIYLPKRHGLDPKIVNLMTYTVIRNSENKGTSKPPLEILYNDIRPGNQDMTPGPPHEHSRLELLLPDAIKNGVGPDFPVAGVQVCVRYPYCRAYDLIRLNCNGYDVFHTVTPSQAPAQGSDTPVTVCFTVTRADLEAAKDHPRFVFSFTVTDQVGNGPDTDAPWSARHIVDVDLAGKRLPAPILLENLDDYPGDDSSLIELEKLGSKPLSVFVKTEDSRIHIGDRVEMVYTGKKGTHLFTGPVFRQWQLNEQLNRDV
;
A
#
# COMPACT_ATOMS: atom_id res chain seq x y z
N MET A 1 -5.74 19.26 -12.76
CA MET A 1 -5.85 20.70 -12.50
C MET A 1 -4.48 21.35 -12.76
N GLY A 2 -4.43 22.64 -13.12
CA GLY A 2 -3.19 23.42 -13.22
C GLY A 2 -2.68 23.86 -11.85
N ALA A 3 -1.80 24.86 -11.81
CA ALA A 3 -1.26 25.46 -10.58
C ALA A 3 -1.64 26.94 -10.46
N LEU A 4 -1.65 27.46 -9.23
CA LEU A 4 -1.76 28.90 -8.97
C LEU A 4 -0.40 29.43 -8.55
N VAL A 5 0.07 30.48 -9.21
CA VAL A 5 1.29 31.20 -8.88
C VAL A 5 0.89 32.47 -8.15
N LEU A 6 1.29 32.59 -6.89
CA LEU A 6 1.12 33.79 -6.08
C LEU A 6 2.37 34.67 -6.23
N VAL A 7 2.20 35.85 -6.80
CA VAL A 7 3.23 36.89 -6.81
C VAL A 7 2.88 37.89 -5.72
N THR A 8 3.70 37.93 -4.66
CA THR A 8 3.47 38.84 -3.55
C THR A 8 3.63 40.30 -3.99
N ALA A 9 2.88 41.20 -3.37
CA ALA A 9 3.02 42.62 -3.64
C ALA A 9 4.48 43.07 -3.54
N TYR A 10 4.94 43.87 -4.51
CA TYR A 10 6.34 44.30 -4.60
C TYR A 10 6.50 45.80 -4.40
N LEU A 11 7.72 46.22 -4.07
CA LEU A 11 8.03 47.62 -3.83
C LEU A 11 7.79 48.48 -5.07
N GLY A 12 6.97 49.51 -4.91
CA GLY A 12 6.59 50.42 -6.00
C GLY A 12 5.67 49.77 -7.03
N GLN A 13 4.86 48.78 -6.63
CA GLN A 13 3.76 48.26 -7.41
C GLN A 13 2.74 49.35 -7.69
N ALA A 14 2.26 49.44 -8.92
CA ALA A 14 1.17 50.31 -9.32
C ALA A 14 0.05 49.50 -9.98
N PRO A 15 -1.20 49.99 -10.00
CA PRO A 15 -2.25 49.36 -10.78
C PRO A 15 -1.90 49.27 -12.27
N ASN A 16 -2.31 48.17 -12.90
CA ASN A 16 -2.09 47.84 -14.31
C ASN A 16 -0.64 47.49 -14.71
N ASP A 17 0.27 47.33 -13.75
CA ASP A 17 1.56 46.69 -14.04
C ASP A 17 1.29 45.25 -14.50
N THR A 18 1.91 44.85 -15.62
CA THR A 18 1.70 43.52 -16.19
C THR A 18 2.74 42.55 -15.68
N ILE A 19 2.31 41.42 -15.14
CA ILE A 19 3.20 40.35 -14.66
C ILE A 19 3.12 39.18 -15.64
N ARG A 20 4.26 38.76 -16.19
CA ARG A 20 4.39 37.60 -17.09
C ARG A 20 5.24 36.51 -16.47
N ILE A 21 4.79 35.26 -16.57
CA ILE A 21 5.54 34.09 -16.10
C ILE A 21 6.49 33.58 -17.19
N TYR A 22 7.67 33.19 -16.76
CA TYR A 22 8.68 32.51 -17.54
C TYR A 22 9.01 31.18 -16.88
N VAL A 23 9.02 30.09 -17.65
CA VAL A 23 9.45 28.77 -17.19
C VAL A 23 10.56 28.29 -18.11
N ASN A 24 11.67 27.85 -17.52
CA ASN A 24 12.87 27.38 -18.24
C ASN A 24 13.38 28.41 -19.27
N GLY A 25 13.25 29.70 -18.96
CA GLY A 25 13.66 30.81 -19.83
C GLY A 25 12.65 31.20 -20.92
N VAL A 26 11.53 30.48 -21.06
CA VAL A 26 10.50 30.73 -22.07
C VAL A 26 9.31 31.46 -21.45
N VAL A 27 8.83 32.53 -22.09
CA VAL A 27 7.62 33.24 -21.67
C VAL A 27 6.38 32.39 -21.96
N LEU A 28 5.47 32.35 -21.00
CA LEU A 28 4.20 31.64 -21.13
C LEU A 28 3.11 32.66 -21.50
N ASN A 29 2.68 32.64 -22.76
CA ASN A 29 1.77 33.66 -23.31
C ASN A 29 0.41 33.74 -22.60
N ASP A 30 -0.05 32.61 -22.04
CA ASP A 30 -1.35 32.51 -21.36
C ASP A 30 -1.23 32.57 -19.83
N ALA A 31 -0.02 32.77 -19.29
CA ALA A 31 0.23 32.87 -17.85
C ALA A 31 0.72 34.29 -17.50
N TRP A 32 -0.23 35.21 -17.44
CA TRP A 32 -0.02 36.60 -17.04
C TRP A 32 -1.24 37.15 -16.29
N ALA A 33 -1.02 38.23 -15.54
CA ALA A 33 -2.08 39.01 -14.92
C ALA A 33 -1.62 40.46 -14.75
N SER A 34 -2.57 41.37 -14.53
CA SER A 34 -2.28 42.76 -14.17
C SER A 34 -2.50 42.97 -12.69
N THR A 35 -1.67 43.80 -12.06
CA THR A 35 -1.87 44.23 -10.68
C THR A 35 -3.12 45.10 -10.56
N GLU A 36 -3.89 44.90 -9.48
CA GLU A 36 -5.12 45.67 -9.25
C GLU A 36 -4.88 46.90 -8.38
N THR A 37 -4.03 46.77 -7.35
CA THR A 37 -3.75 47.82 -6.37
C THR A 37 -2.25 47.98 -6.15
N GLU A 38 -1.84 48.97 -5.35
CA GLU A 38 -0.44 49.21 -5.00
C GLU A 38 0.11 48.18 -3.99
N SER A 39 -0.74 47.35 -3.38
CA SER A 39 -0.34 46.48 -2.26
C SER A 39 -0.97 45.10 -2.22
N SER A 40 -1.76 44.71 -3.23
CA SER A 40 -2.39 43.39 -3.31
C SER A 40 -1.49 42.39 -4.02
N ASP A 41 -1.48 41.16 -3.54
CA ASP A 41 -0.86 40.05 -4.26
C ASP A 41 -1.57 39.80 -5.59
N THR A 42 -0.83 39.27 -6.55
CA THR A 42 -1.34 38.93 -7.87
C THR A 42 -1.31 37.42 -8.05
N VAL A 43 -2.45 36.83 -8.43
CA VAL A 43 -2.58 35.40 -8.68
C VAL A 43 -2.60 35.12 -10.17
N ILE A 44 -1.71 34.24 -10.63
CA ILE A 44 -1.62 33.83 -12.03
C ILE A 44 -1.90 32.34 -12.12
N TYR A 45 -2.85 31.95 -12.97
CA TYR A 45 -3.11 30.54 -13.24
C TYR A 45 -2.11 29.99 -14.26
N LEU A 46 -1.46 28.88 -13.91
CA LEU A 46 -0.61 28.11 -14.79
C LEU A 46 -1.35 26.85 -15.24
N PRO A 47 -1.74 26.73 -16.53
CA PRO A 47 -2.42 25.54 -17.02
C PRO A 47 -1.57 24.27 -16.86
N LYS A 48 -2.23 23.11 -16.77
CA LYS A 48 -1.56 21.80 -16.71
C LYS A 48 -0.63 21.64 -17.93
N ARG A 49 0.59 21.11 -17.72
CA ARG A 49 1.61 20.86 -18.76
C ARG A 49 2.08 22.11 -19.53
N HIS A 50 1.87 23.31 -19.00
CA HIS A 50 2.23 24.54 -19.69
C HIS A 50 3.68 24.95 -19.38
N GLY A 51 4.62 24.51 -20.22
CA GLY A 51 6.05 24.83 -20.11
C GLY A 51 6.85 24.05 -19.06
N LEU A 52 6.16 23.29 -18.18
CA LEU A 52 6.79 22.41 -17.19
C LEU A 52 7.19 21.08 -17.83
N ASP A 53 8.44 20.71 -17.67
CA ASP A 53 9.01 19.44 -18.12
C ASP A 53 9.20 18.51 -16.91
N PRO A 54 8.58 17.31 -16.90
CA PRO A 54 8.71 16.37 -15.79
C PRO A 54 10.08 15.69 -15.69
N LYS A 55 10.99 15.97 -16.63
CA LYS A 55 12.32 15.35 -16.70
C LYS A 55 13.42 16.16 -16.03
N ILE A 56 13.14 17.41 -15.66
CA ILE A 56 14.13 18.34 -15.12
C ILE A 56 13.56 19.08 -13.90
N VAL A 57 14.46 19.67 -13.11
CA VAL A 57 14.07 20.73 -12.17
C VAL A 57 13.75 21.97 -13.00
N ASN A 58 12.49 22.40 -12.94
CA ASN A 58 12.03 23.56 -13.71
C ASN A 58 12.44 24.84 -13.01
N LEU A 59 12.81 25.87 -13.78
CA LEU A 59 13.16 27.19 -13.25
C LEU A 59 12.07 28.20 -13.63
N MET A 60 11.38 28.73 -12.64
CA MET A 60 10.34 29.74 -12.82
C MET A 60 10.85 31.12 -12.42
N THR A 61 10.55 32.12 -13.25
CA THR A 61 10.69 33.53 -12.92
C THR A 61 9.44 34.27 -13.35
N TYR A 62 9.20 35.46 -12.80
CA TYR A 62 8.22 36.39 -13.33
C TYR A 62 8.90 37.70 -13.73
N THR A 63 8.35 38.37 -14.73
CA THR A 63 8.76 39.72 -15.11
C THR A 63 7.59 40.67 -14.94
N VAL A 64 7.81 41.72 -14.15
CA VAL A 64 6.93 42.88 -14.05
C VAL A 64 7.27 43.84 -15.18
N ILE A 65 6.26 44.27 -15.93
CA ILE A 65 6.33 45.30 -16.95
C ILE A 65 5.48 46.46 -16.44
N ARG A 66 6.13 47.56 -16.07
CA ARG A 66 5.45 48.75 -15.57
C ARG A 66 4.75 49.50 -16.69
N ASN A 67 3.81 50.38 -16.34
CA ASN A 67 3.19 51.32 -17.29
C ASN A 67 4.21 52.21 -18.05
N SER A 68 5.39 52.43 -17.46
CA SER A 68 6.52 53.13 -18.11
C SER A 68 7.37 52.25 -19.03
N GLU A 69 6.95 51.00 -19.29
CA GLU A 69 7.67 49.94 -19.99
C GLU A 69 8.93 49.42 -19.30
N ASN A 70 9.30 49.99 -18.14
CA ASN A 70 10.37 49.48 -17.30
C ASN A 70 10.09 48.04 -16.85
N LYS A 71 11.12 47.19 -16.93
CA LYS A 71 11.01 45.76 -16.65
C LYS A 71 11.86 45.35 -15.46
N GLY A 72 11.30 44.51 -14.59
CA GLY A 72 12.02 43.86 -13.50
C GLY A 72 11.71 42.37 -13.48
N THR A 73 12.74 41.53 -13.51
CA THR A 73 12.60 40.06 -13.46
C THR A 73 13.01 39.55 -12.07
N SER A 74 12.21 38.66 -11.52
CA SER A 74 12.47 38.01 -10.23
C SER A 74 13.81 37.26 -10.23
N LYS A 75 14.60 37.42 -9.17
CA LYS A 75 15.82 36.64 -8.93
C LYS A 75 15.94 36.28 -7.44
N PRO A 76 16.46 35.09 -7.08
CA PRO A 76 16.79 33.98 -7.98
C PRO A 76 15.53 33.32 -8.58
N PRO A 77 15.66 32.48 -9.63
CA PRO A 77 14.55 31.64 -10.10
C PRO A 77 14.05 30.71 -9.00
N LEU A 78 12.75 30.42 -9.01
CA LEU A 78 12.14 29.40 -8.18
C LEU A 78 12.32 28.02 -8.84
N GLU A 79 12.84 27.06 -8.09
CA GLU A 79 12.96 25.67 -8.53
C GLU A 79 11.63 24.93 -8.32
N ILE A 80 11.17 24.22 -9.35
CA ILE A 80 9.88 23.52 -9.36
C ILE A 80 10.07 22.09 -9.85
N LEU A 81 9.67 21.13 -9.03
CA LEU A 81 9.47 19.75 -9.44
C LEU A 81 8.07 19.58 -10.03
N TYR A 82 7.97 18.79 -11.09
CA TYR A 82 6.71 18.50 -11.76
C TYR A 82 6.70 17.03 -12.19
N ASN A 83 5.62 16.32 -11.86
CA ASN A 83 5.36 14.98 -12.36
C ASN A 83 4.03 15.00 -13.10
N ASP A 84 4.04 14.58 -14.37
CA ASP A 84 2.85 14.59 -15.22
C ASP A 84 2.00 13.31 -15.10
N ILE A 85 2.65 12.22 -14.67
CA ILE A 85 2.07 10.89 -14.47
C ILE A 85 2.34 10.46 -13.02
N ARG A 86 1.25 10.07 -12.35
CA ARG A 86 1.25 9.59 -10.96
C ARG A 86 2.00 8.25 -10.83
N PRO A 87 2.58 7.94 -9.67
CA PRO A 87 3.10 6.60 -9.42
C PRO A 87 1.99 5.56 -9.63
N GLY A 88 2.28 4.39 -10.20
CA GLY A 88 1.26 3.39 -10.54
C GLY A 88 0.45 3.68 -11.81
N ASN A 89 0.35 4.95 -12.21
CA ASN A 89 -0.52 5.44 -13.29
C ASN A 89 -1.99 5.02 -13.08
N GLN A 90 -2.81 5.01 -14.14
CA GLN A 90 -4.20 4.56 -14.07
C GLN A 90 -4.29 3.06 -13.81
N ASP A 91 -5.29 2.66 -13.01
CA ASP A 91 -5.62 1.27 -12.81
C ASP A 91 -6.22 0.63 -14.07
N MET A 92 -5.63 -0.48 -14.53
CA MET A 92 -5.95 -1.06 -15.85
C MET A 92 -7.02 -2.16 -15.76
N THR A 93 -7.18 -2.76 -14.59
CA THR A 93 -8.15 -3.82 -14.34
C THR A 93 -8.81 -3.55 -12.99
N PRO A 94 -9.80 -2.65 -12.95
CA PRO A 94 -10.51 -2.32 -11.73
C PRO A 94 -11.06 -3.60 -11.10
N GLY A 95 -10.44 -4.03 -10.01
CA GLY A 95 -10.83 -5.19 -9.23
C GLY A 95 -11.91 -4.83 -8.20
N PRO A 96 -12.04 -5.63 -7.13
CA PRO A 96 -12.74 -5.20 -5.92
C PRO A 96 -12.28 -3.80 -5.47
N PRO A 97 -13.12 -3.04 -4.76
CA PRO A 97 -12.81 -1.66 -4.40
C PRO A 97 -11.43 -1.51 -3.74
N HIS A 98 -10.66 -0.54 -4.23
CA HIS A 98 -9.37 -0.09 -3.67
C HIS A 98 -8.15 -1.00 -3.92
N GLU A 99 -8.22 -1.95 -4.85
CA GLU A 99 -7.05 -2.76 -5.26
C GLU A 99 -6.52 -2.31 -6.62
N HIS A 100 -5.32 -1.75 -6.63
CA HIS A 100 -4.67 -1.26 -7.84
C HIS A 100 -3.83 -2.35 -8.50
N SER A 101 -4.16 -2.72 -9.72
CA SER A 101 -3.54 -3.85 -10.42
C SER A 101 -2.09 -3.63 -10.84
N ARG A 102 -1.60 -2.38 -10.78
CA ARG A 102 -0.22 -2.01 -11.09
C ARG A 102 0.64 -1.77 -9.85
N LEU A 103 0.08 -1.94 -8.65
CA LEU A 103 0.80 -1.90 -7.38
C LEU A 103 0.93 -3.32 -6.83
N GLU A 104 2.12 -3.88 -6.96
CA GLU A 104 2.38 -5.27 -6.60
C GLU A 104 3.17 -5.36 -5.28
N LEU A 105 2.56 -5.95 -4.26
CA LEU A 105 3.23 -6.26 -3.00
C LEU A 105 3.86 -7.65 -3.09
N LEU A 106 5.17 -7.72 -2.92
CA LEU A 106 5.95 -8.95 -3.02
C LEU A 106 6.44 -9.35 -1.63
N LEU A 107 5.59 -10.09 -0.91
CA LEU A 107 5.96 -10.66 0.38
C LEU A 107 6.88 -11.88 0.18
N PRO A 108 7.99 -11.99 0.94
CA PRO A 108 8.82 -13.18 0.93
C PRO A 108 8.09 -14.36 1.59
N ASP A 109 8.52 -15.59 1.31
CA ASP A 109 7.92 -16.80 1.90
C ASP A 109 7.92 -16.80 3.43
N ALA A 110 8.94 -16.18 4.04
CA ALA A 110 9.05 -15.99 5.49
C ALA A 110 7.92 -15.12 6.11
N ILE A 111 7.15 -14.41 5.28
CA ILE A 111 5.92 -13.73 5.70
C ILE A 111 4.71 -14.41 5.06
N LYS A 112 4.75 -14.70 3.76
CA LYS A 112 3.61 -15.22 2.99
C LYS A 112 3.02 -16.51 3.56
N ASN A 113 3.86 -17.36 4.16
CA ASN A 113 3.45 -18.66 4.72
C ASN A 113 3.04 -18.59 6.20
N GLY A 114 2.89 -17.38 6.75
CA GLY A 114 2.66 -17.16 8.17
C GLY A 114 3.94 -16.73 8.89
N VAL A 115 3.77 -15.94 9.94
CA VAL A 115 4.86 -15.40 10.76
C VAL A 115 4.74 -15.96 12.17
N GLY A 116 5.75 -16.69 12.62
CA GLY A 116 5.80 -17.29 13.95
C GLY A 116 6.87 -16.69 14.87
N PRO A 117 7.11 -17.31 16.04
CA PRO A 117 8.11 -16.87 17.01
C PRO A 117 9.54 -16.83 16.48
N ASP A 118 9.85 -17.66 15.49
CA ASP A 118 11.15 -17.80 14.83
C ASP A 118 11.45 -16.68 13.82
N PHE A 119 10.51 -15.76 13.59
CA PHE A 119 10.74 -14.62 12.71
C PHE A 119 11.98 -13.81 13.13
N PRO A 120 12.94 -13.57 12.21
CA PRO A 120 14.22 -12.94 12.55
C PRO A 120 14.05 -11.56 13.18
N VAL A 121 14.79 -11.29 14.26
CA VAL A 121 14.78 -9.97 14.93
C VAL A 121 15.14 -8.85 13.95
N ALA A 122 16.15 -9.09 13.12
CA ALA A 122 16.60 -8.15 12.08
C ALA A 122 15.55 -7.93 10.96
N GLY A 123 14.50 -8.74 10.91
CA GLY A 123 13.49 -8.69 9.88
C GLY A 123 13.86 -9.45 8.62
N VAL A 124 12.99 -9.28 7.62
CA VAL A 124 13.18 -9.81 6.26
C VAL A 124 12.92 -8.72 5.23
N GLN A 125 13.44 -8.93 4.01
CA GLN A 125 13.20 -8.01 2.90
C GLN A 125 11.78 -8.20 2.35
N VAL A 126 11.01 -7.12 2.32
CA VAL A 126 9.76 -7.00 1.58
C VAL A 126 10.03 -6.13 0.37
N CYS A 127 9.47 -6.51 -0.78
CA CYS A 127 9.59 -5.73 -1.99
C CYS A 127 8.22 -5.23 -2.46
N VAL A 128 8.22 -4.06 -3.09
CA VAL A 128 7.07 -3.54 -3.84
C VAL A 128 7.49 -3.31 -5.27
N ARG A 129 6.55 -3.45 -6.21
CA ARG A 129 6.80 -3.20 -7.63
C ARG A 129 5.68 -2.36 -8.22
N TYR A 130 6.05 -1.27 -8.90
CA TYR A 130 5.08 -0.38 -9.54
C TYR A 130 5.72 0.46 -10.66
N PRO A 131 4.96 0.84 -11.70
CA PRO A 131 5.40 1.75 -12.77
C PRO A 131 5.46 3.19 -12.27
N TYR A 132 6.21 4.02 -13.00
CA TYR A 132 6.48 5.41 -12.66
C TYR A 132 7.06 5.60 -11.25
N CYS A 133 7.75 4.58 -10.74
CA CYS A 133 8.56 4.66 -9.55
C CYS A 133 9.72 5.62 -9.78
N ARG A 134 9.91 6.54 -8.83
CA ARG A 134 10.96 7.55 -8.85
C ARG A 134 11.80 7.48 -7.58
N ALA A 135 13.05 7.92 -7.70
CA ALA A 135 13.83 8.26 -6.52
C ALA A 135 13.02 9.23 -5.64
N TYR A 136 13.11 9.00 -4.33
CA TYR A 136 12.46 9.77 -3.27
C TYR A 136 10.93 9.68 -3.20
N ASP A 137 10.31 8.77 -3.94
CA ASP A 137 8.96 8.32 -3.61
C ASP A 137 8.94 7.81 -2.15
N LEU A 138 7.86 8.10 -1.43
CA LEU A 138 7.61 7.57 -0.10
C LEU A 138 6.66 6.38 -0.21
N ILE A 139 7.19 5.19 -0.01
CA ILE A 139 6.40 3.96 0.13
C ILE A 139 5.87 3.89 1.56
N ARG A 140 4.57 3.63 1.69
CA ARG A 140 3.89 3.33 2.95
C ARG A 140 3.38 1.90 2.89
N LEU A 141 4.03 1.00 3.60
CA LEU A 141 3.56 -0.37 3.82
C LEU A 141 2.67 -0.38 5.05
N ASN A 142 1.40 -0.73 4.86
CA ASN A 142 0.49 -1.01 5.94
C ASN A 142 0.72 -2.44 6.44
N CYS A 143 1.02 -2.56 7.72
CA CYS A 143 1.15 -3.79 8.49
C CYS A 143 0.01 -3.80 9.52
N ASN A 144 -1.18 -4.25 9.13
CA ASN A 144 -2.37 -4.36 9.98
C ASN A 144 -2.73 -3.07 10.75
N GLY A 145 -2.63 -1.92 10.08
CA GLY A 145 -2.88 -0.60 10.68
C GLY A 145 -1.66 0.09 11.28
N TYR A 146 -0.52 -0.60 11.43
CA TYR A 146 0.78 0.01 11.71
C TYR A 146 1.51 0.28 10.39
N ASP A 147 2.05 1.48 10.20
CA ASP A 147 2.68 1.84 8.92
C ASP A 147 4.20 1.82 9.01
N VAL A 148 4.82 1.09 8.08
CA VAL A 148 6.27 1.10 7.84
C VAL A 148 6.54 1.97 6.60
N PHE A 149 7.44 2.94 6.75
CA PHE A 149 7.77 3.88 5.68
C PHE A 149 9.15 3.58 5.09
N HIS A 150 9.26 3.66 3.76
CA HIS A 150 10.52 3.58 3.06
C HIS A 150 10.61 4.68 2.00
N THR A 151 11.65 5.52 2.08
CA THR A 151 11.94 6.49 1.01
C THR A 151 12.81 5.82 -0.04
N VAL A 152 12.31 5.78 -1.27
CA VAL A 152 13.05 5.22 -2.41
C VAL A 152 14.34 6.01 -2.60
N THR A 153 15.46 5.30 -2.68
CA THR A 153 16.77 5.93 -2.88
C THR A 153 17.09 6.11 -4.37
N PRO A 154 17.99 7.04 -4.73
CA PRO A 154 18.48 7.17 -6.12
C PRO A 154 19.14 5.90 -6.68
N SER A 155 19.59 4.99 -5.83
CA SER A 155 20.11 3.67 -6.24
C SER A 155 19.01 2.64 -6.52
N GLN A 156 17.80 2.85 -6.01
CA GLN A 156 16.68 1.92 -6.17
C GLN A 156 15.80 2.27 -7.37
N ALA A 157 15.71 3.55 -7.74
CA ALA A 157 14.90 4.01 -8.84
C ALA A 157 15.53 5.21 -9.56
N PRO A 158 15.25 5.39 -10.87
CA PRO A 158 15.67 6.59 -11.58
C PRO A 158 14.99 7.84 -11.02
N ALA A 159 15.58 9.02 -11.28
CA ALA A 159 14.92 10.29 -10.98
C ALA A 159 13.62 10.48 -11.79
N GLN A 160 13.57 9.91 -12.99
CA GLN A 160 12.42 9.97 -13.89
C GLN A 160 11.73 8.60 -13.96
N GLY A 161 10.44 8.57 -13.61
CA GLY A 161 9.62 7.38 -13.72
C GLY A 161 9.28 7.05 -15.18
N SER A 162 9.11 5.77 -15.48
CA SER A 162 8.62 5.29 -16.78
C SER A 162 7.53 4.23 -16.57
N ASP A 163 6.85 3.84 -17.63
CA ASP A 163 5.81 2.80 -17.53
C ASP A 163 6.36 1.40 -17.17
N THR A 164 7.69 1.20 -17.27
CA THR A 164 8.34 -0.03 -16.83
C THR A 164 8.37 -0.10 -15.29
N PRO A 165 7.76 -1.13 -14.67
CA PRO A 165 7.75 -1.26 -13.22
C PRO A 165 9.16 -1.43 -12.63
N VAL A 166 9.42 -0.73 -11.53
CA VAL A 166 10.66 -0.86 -10.74
C VAL A 166 10.34 -1.62 -9.46
N THR A 167 11.23 -2.53 -9.06
CA THR A 167 11.11 -3.24 -7.77
C THR A 167 11.97 -2.55 -6.72
N VAL A 168 11.36 -2.17 -5.61
CA VAL A 168 12.04 -1.56 -4.46
C VAL A 168 11.88 -2.48 -3.26
N CYS A 169 13.00 -2.89 -2.66
CA CYS A 169 13.02 -3.75 -1.48
C CYS A 169 13.53 -2.97 -0.25
N PHE A 170 12.93 -3.25 0.89
CA PHE A 170 13.30 -2.69 2.20
C PHE A 170 12.97 -3.68 3.32
N THR A 171 13.57 -3.46 4.49
CA THR A 171 13.44 -4.39 5.61
C THR A 171 12.17 -4.10 6.39
N VAL A 172 11.39 -5.15 6.69
CA VAL A 172 10.36 -5.14 7.73
C VAL A 172 10.88 -5.94 8.91
N THR A 173 11.06 -5.26 10.03
CA THR A 173 11.65 -5.83 11.24
C THR A 173 10.63 -6.58 12.08
N ARG A 174 11.12 -7.42 13.00
CA ARG A 174 10.25 -8.03 14.01
C ARG A 174 9.51 -6.97 14.83
N ALA A 175 10.20 -5.89 15.20
CA ALA A 175 9.62 -4.81 16.00
C ALA A 175 8.44 -4.12 15.29
N ASP A 176 8.50 -3.97 13.97
CA ASP A 176 7.39 -3.42 13.17
C ASP A 176 6.14 -4.30 13.28
N LEU A 177 6.33 -5.63 13.18
CA LEU A 177 5.22 -6.58 13.28
C LEU A 177 4.70 -6.71 14.73
N GLU A 178 5.57 -6.62 15.74
CA GLU A 178 5.15 -6.58 17.15
C GLU A 178 4.31 -5.34 17.46
N ALA A 179 4.69 -4.18 16.90
CA ALA A 179 3.91 -2.94 17.05
C ALA A 179 2.51 -3.04 16.41
N ALA A 180 2.41 -3.77 15.29
CA ALA A 180 1.16 -4.07 14.60
C ALA A 180 0.24 -5.08 15.30
N LYS A 181 0.80 -5.82 16.28
CA LYS A 181 0.16 -6.87 17.09
C LYS A 181 -0.26 -8.11 16.29
N ASP A 182 -0.13 -9.27 16.94
CA ASP A 182 -0.48 -10.56 16.38
C ASP A 182 -1.95 -10.63 15.95
N HIS A 183 -2.20 -11.14 14.75
CA HIS A 183 -3.56 -11.32 14.22
C HIS A 183 -3.62 -12.49 13.22
N PRO A 184 -4.65 -13.36 13.26
CA PRO A 184 -4.78 -14.49 12.33
C PRO A 184 -5.17 -14.07 10.92
N ARG A 185 -5.59 -12.82 10.75
CA ARG A 185 -5.88 -12.19 9.46
C ARG A 185 -5.13 -10.87 9.36
N PHE A 186 -3.83 -10.90 9.58
CA PHE A 186 -2.97 -9.73 9.51
C PHE A 186 -2.94 -9.23 8.06
N VAL A 187 -3.30 -7.97 7.84
CA VAL A 187 -3.40 -7.40 6.49
C VAL A 187 -2.10 -6.68 6.14
N PHE A 188 -1.52 -7.03 4.99
CA PHE A 188 -0.49 -6.24 4.33
C PHE A 188 -1.02 -5.60 3.05
N SER A 189 -0.70 -4.34 2.84
CA SER A 189 -0.88 -3.62 1.58
C SER A 189 0.07 -2.43 1.54
N PHE A 190 0.27 -1.80 0.39
CA PHE A 190 1.06 -0.58 0.32
C PHE A 190 0.41 0.48 -0.56
N THR A 191 0.82 1.71 -0.33
CA THR A 191 0.60 2.86 -1.20
C THR A 191 1.91 3.64 -1.33
N VAL A 192 1.91 4.63 -2.21
CA VAL A 192 3.09 5.46 -2.49
C VAL A 192 2.69 6.91 -2.66
N THR A 193 3.56 7.84 -2.28
CA THR A 193 3.41 9.26 -2.57
C THR A 193 4.71 9.78 -3.18
N ASP A 194 4.65 10.45 -4.32
CA ASP A 194 5.84 11.04 -4.93
C ASP A 194 6.30 12.31 -4.20
N GLN A 195 7.47 12.85 -4.57
CA GLN A 195 8.05 14.05 -3.94
C GLN A 195 7.16 15.30 -4.01
N VAL A 196 6.22 15.36 -4.96
CA VAL A 196 5.33 16.51 -5.16
C VAL A 196 3.92 16.24 -4.62
N GLY A 197 3.73 15.15 -3.87
CA GLY A 197 2.50 14.83 -3.16
C GLY A 197 1.45 14.06 -3.98
N ASN A 198 1.80 13.54 -5.16
CA ASN A 198 0.88 12.69 -5.91
C ASN A 198 0.90 11.27 -5.35
N GLY A 199 -0.28 10.75 -5.00
CA GLY A 199 -0.50 9.33 -4.82
C GLY A 199 -0.83 8.61 -6.14
N PRO A 200 -1.18 7.31 -6.09
CA PRO A 200 -1.59 6.53 -7.25
C PRO A 200 -2.93 6.99 -7.84
N ASP A 201 -3.54 6.13 -8.65
CA ASP A 201 -4.94 6.29 -9.04
C ASP A 201 -5.81 6.61 -7.80
N THR A 202 -6.62 7.67 -7.89
CA THR A 202 -7.44 8.12 -6.75
C THR A 202 -8.56 7.15 -6.41
N ASP A 203 -9.01 6.38 -7.40
CA ASP A 203 -10.09 5.40 -7.23
C ASP A 203 -9.54 4.07 -6.68
N ALA A 204 -8.24 3.80 -6.90
CA ALA A 204 -7.51 2.64 -6.38
C ALA A 204 -6.15 3.06 -5.79
N PRO A 205 -6.12 3.68 -4.60
CA PRO A 205 -4.88 4.23 -4.06
C PRO A 205 -3.96 3.20 -3.41
N TRP A 206 -4.38 1.94 -3.27
CA TRP A 206 -3.66 0.89 -2.55
C TRP A 206 -3.41 -0.34 -3.42
N SER A 207 -2.35 -1.08 -3.12
CA SER A 207 -2.15 -2.42 -3.67
C SER A 207 -3.26 -3.39 -3.24
N ALA A 208 -3.31 -4.54 -3.91
CA ALA A 208 -4.05 -5.70 -3.40
C ALA A 208 -3.61 -6.05 -1.97
N ARG A 209 -4.54 -6.58 -1.18
CA ARG A 209 -4.32 -6.98 0.21
C ARG A 209 -3.79 -8.40 0.28
N HIS A 210 -2.77 -8.62 1.11
CA HIS A 210 -2.31 -9.94 1.51
C HIS A 210 -2.75 -10.21 2.95
N ILE A 211 -3.38 -11.35 3.18
CA ILE A 211 -3.84 -11.76 4.50
C ILE A 211 -2.95 -12.90 4.98
N VAL A 212 -2.29 -12.70 6.11
CA VAL A 212 -1.29 -13.61 6.67
C VAL A 212 -1.62 -13.88 8.14
N ASP A 213 -1.35 -15.09 8.61
CA ASP A 213 -1.38 -15.40 10.04
C ASP A 213 -0.07 -14.95 10.71
N VAL A 214 -0.14 -13.96 11.62
CA VAL A 214 1.05 -13.42 12.32
C VAL A 214 0.92 -13.65 13.82
N ASP A 215 1.66 -14.61 14.36
CA ASP A 215 1.70 -15.03 15.77
C ASP A 215 3.15 -15.01 16.30
N LEU A 216 3.72 -13.81 16.42
CA LEU A 216 5.10 -13.62 16.91
C LEU A 216 5.28 -14.07 18.35
N ALA A 217 4.23 -13.95 19.17
CA ALA A 217 4.26 -14.42 20.55
C ALA A 217 4.13 -15.95 20.65
N GLY A 218 3.77 -16.64 19.55
CA GLY A 218 3.56 -18.08 19.53
C GLY A 218 2.45 -18.49 20.48
N LYS A 219 1.43 -17.67 20.67
CA LYS A 219 0.36 -17.91 21.65
C LYS A 219 -0.80 -18.70 21.05
N ARG A 220 -0.94 -18.70 19.74
CA ARG A 220 -1.99 -19.47 19.06
C ARG A 220 -1.50 -20.90 18.87
N LEU A 221 -2.39 -21.85 19.16
CA LEU A 221 -2.16 -23.25 18.78
C LEU A 221 -2.40 -23.40 17.28
N PRO A 222 -1.75 -24.36 16.61
CA PRO A 222 -2.05 -24.69 15.22
C PRO A 222 -3.55 -24.89 15.02
N ALA A 223 -4.09 -24.31 13.96
CA ALA A 223 -5.48 -24.52 13.62
C ALA A 223 -5.74 -26.03 13.40
N PRO A 224 -6.89 -26.56 13.86
CA PRO A 224 -7.28 -27.92 13.53
C PRO A 224 -7.51 -28.04 12.02
N ILE A 225 -7.15 -29.20 11.47
CA ILE A 225 -7.35 -29.53 10.06
C ILE A 225 -8.70 -30.24 9.93
N LEU A 226 -9.52 -29.78 8.99
CA LEU A 226 -10.73 -30.49 8.57
C LEU A 226 -10.35 -31.46 7.45
N LEU A 227 -10.80 -32.71 7.55
CA LEU A 227 -10.51 -33.77 6.59
C LEU A 227 -11.80 -34.48 6.19
N GLU A 228 -12.09 -34.60 4.90
CA GLU A 228 -13.20 -35.45 4.43
C GLU A 228 -12.82 -36.94 4.42
N ASN A 229 -11.52 -37.22 4.30
CA ASN A 229 -10.98 -38.55 4.40
C ASN A 229 -9.66 -38.52 5.19
N LEU A 230 -9.56 -39.36 6.21
CA LEU A 230 -8.40 -39.39 7.09
C LEU A 230 -7.09 -39.74 6.38
N ASP A 231 -7.18 -40.52 5.29
CA ASP A 231 -6.02 -40.97 4.52
C ASP A 231 -5.37 -39.85 3.68
N ASP A 232 -6.02 -38.69 3.56
CA ASP A 232 -5.48 -37.56 2.78
C ASP A 232 -4.49 -36.71 3.57
N TYR A 233 -4.24 -37.08 4.84
CA TYR A 233 -3.20 -36.47 5.63
C TYR A 233 -1.85 -37.23 5.49
N PRO A 234 -0.73 -36.55 5.21
CA PRO A 234 -0.62 -35.12 4.87
C PRO A 234 -0.87 -34.89 3.36
N GLY A 235 -1.63 -33.84 3.00
CA GLY A 235 -1.83 -33.49 1.58
C GLY A 235 -3.17 -32.87 1.21
N ASP A 236 -4.16 -32.93 2.11
CA ASP A 236 -5.49 -32.37 1.86
C ASP A 236 -5.52 -30.84 1.79
N ASP A 237 -6.42 -30.28 0.96
CA ASP A 237 -6.69 -28.83 0.95
C ASP A 237 -7.70 -28.49 2.04
N SER A 238 -7.19 -28.17 3.23
CA SER A 238 -8.02 -27.84 4.39
C SER A 238 -8.80 -26.51 4.27
N SER A 239 -8.68 -25.78 3.15
CA SER A 239 -9.40 -24.52 2.94
C SER A 239 -10.83 -24.70 2.44
N LEU A 240 -11.17 -25.89 1.93
CA LEU A 240 -12.48 -26.23 1.39
C LEU A 240 -12.97 -27.56 1.98
N ILE A 241 -14.28 -27.74 2.03
CA ILE A 241 -14.90 -29.04 2.31
C ILE A 241 -15.55 -29.55 1.04
N GLU A 242 -14.96 -30.58 0.43
CA GLU A 242 -15.45 -31.19 -0.81
C GLU A 242 -16.56 -32.20 -0.52
N LEU A 243 -17.82 -31.80 -0.71
CA LEU A 243 -18.98 -32.64 -0.39
C LEU A 243 -19.03 -33.97 -1.17
N GLU A 244 -18.50 -34.01 -2.40
CA GLU A 244 -18.42 -35.23 -3.21
C GLU A 244 -17.43 -36.24 -2.62
N LYS A 245 -16.29 -35.73 -2.14
CA LYS A 245 -15.22 -36.49 -1.50
C LYS A 245 -15.64 -36.99 -0.12
N LEU A 246 -16.37 -36.15 0.63
CA LEU A 246 -16.97 -36.50 1.92
C LEU A 246 -18.03 -37.59 1.78
N GLY A 247 -18.92 -37.47 0.79
CA GLY A 247 -19.99 -38.44 0.54
C GLY A 247 -20.89 -38.64 1.76
N SER A 248 -20.96 -39.88 2.26
CA SER A 248 -21.68 -40.26 3.49
C SER A 248 -20.78 -40.43 4.72
N LYS A 249 -19.49 -40.12 4.58
CA LYS A 249 -18.52 -40.23 5.68
C LYS A 249 -18.66 -39.06 6.66
N PRO A 250 -18.27 -39.26 7.93
CA PRO A 250 -18.14 -38.17 8.88
C PRO A 250 -17.04 -37.18 8.46
N LEU A 251 -17.26 -35.88 8.68
CA LEU A 251 -16.16 -34.91 8.64
C LEU A 251 -15.26 -35.18 9.84
N SER A 252 -13.97 -35.28 9.59
CA SER A 252 -12.98 -35.51 10.64
C SER A 252 -12.28 -34.21 10.99
N VAL A 253 -12.06 -33.99 12.29
CA VAL A 253 -11.23 -32.89 12.77
C VAL A 253 -9.94 -33.45 13.34
N PHE A 254 -8.83 -33.06 12.72
CA PHE A 254 -7.49 -33.46 13.12
C PHE A 254 -6.82 -32.31 13.88
N VAL A 255 -6.57 -32.52 15.17
CA VAL A 255 -5.83 -31.58 16.01
C VAL A 255 -4.37 -32.00 16.05
N LYS A 256 -3.48 -31.12 15.59
CA LYS A 256 -2.03 -31.35 15.71
C LYS A 256 -1.63 -31.25 17.18
N THR A 257 -1.22 -32.37 17.76
CA THR A 257 -0.75 -32.48 19.15
C THR A 257 0.77 -32.45 19.29
N GLU A 258 1.50 -32.18 18.21
CA GLU A 258 2.97 -32.05 18.19
C GLU A 258 3.46 -30.78 18.92
N ASP A 259 2.57 -29.82 19.16
CA ASP A 259 2.88 -28.62 19.92
C ASP A 259 3.17 -28.98 21.39
N SER A 260 4.37 -28.62 21.86
CA SER A 260 4.82 -28.90 23.23
C SER A 260 3.93 -28.32 24.34
N ARG A 261 3.01 -27.41 24.01
CA ARG A 261 2.03 -26.86 24.96
C ARG A 261 0.84 -27.80 25.20
N ILE A 262 0.63 -28.78 24.32
CA ILE A 262 -0.44 -29.78 24.42
C ILE A 262 0.10 -31.02 25.13
N HIS A 263 -0.55 -31.41 26.23
CA HIS A 263 -0.15 -32.52 27.06
C HIS A 263 -1.24 -33.60 27.12
N ILE A 264 -0.82 -34.84 27.40
CA ILE A 264 -1.75 -35.91 27.70
C ILE A 264 -2.56 -35.53 28.94
N GLY A 265 -3.89 -35.62 28.84
CA GLY A 265 -4.82 -35.21 29.89
C GLY A 265 -5.40 -33.80 29.72
N ASP A 266 -4.88 -33.00 28.78
CA ASP A 266 -5.54 -31.76 28.36
C ASP A 266 -6.93 -32.08 27.77
N ARG A 267 -7.82 -31.09 27.80
CA ARG A 267 -9.16 -31.20 27.21
C ARG A 267 -9.24 -30.29 25.99
N VAL A 268 -9.61 -30.86 24.85
CA VAL A 268 -9.91 -30.09 23.64
C VAL A 268 -11.41 -29.85 23.61
N GLU A 269 -11.78 -28.57 23.57
CA GLU A 269 -13.14 -28.11 23.33
C GLU A 269 -13.20 -27.49 21.94
N MET A 270 -14.15 -27.96 21.12
CA MET A 270 -14.36 -27.45 19.77
C MET A 270 -15.80 -26.99 19.61
N VAL A 271 -15.96 -25.79 19.05
CA VAL A 271 -17.26 -25.24 18.67
C VAL A 271 -17.31 -25.16 17.16
N TYR A 272 -18.30 -25.81 16.57
CA TYR A 272 -18.58 -25.72 15.14
C TYR A 272 -19.93 -25.04 14.91
N THR A 273 -19.96 -24.08 13.99
CA THR A 273 -21.17 -23.36 13.61
C THR A 273 -21.47 -23.64 12.14
N GLY A 274 -22.57 -24.34 11.89
CA GLY A 274 -23.10 -24.61 10.55
C GLY A 274 -24.42 -23.86 10.31
N LYS A 275 -24.88 -23.80 9.06
CA LYS A 275 -26.16 -23.17 8.69
C LYS A 275 -27.38 -23.75 9.43
N LYS A 276 -27.30 -24.97 9.99
CA LYS A 276 -28.38 -25.64 10.74
C LYS A 276 -28.26 -25.55 12.28
N GLY A 277 -27.23 -24.88 12.82
CA GLY A 277 -27.05 -24.75 14.28
C GLY A 277 -25.60 -24.68 14.73
N THR A 278 -25.39 -24.52 16.03
CA THR A 278 -24.07 -24.62 16.68
C THR A 278 -23.97 -25.93 17.44
N HIS A 279 -22.88 -26.66 17.23
CA HIS A 279 -22.62 -27.94 17.88
C HIS A 279 -21.34 -27.82 18.74
N LEU A 280 -21.41 -28.28 19.99
CA LEU A 280 -20.29 -28.29 20.94
C LEU A 280 -19.75 -29.71 21.07
N PHE A 281 -18.44 -29.86 20.91
CA PHE A 281 -17.75 -31.13 21.09
C PHE A 281 -16.72 -31.02 22.21
N THR A 282 -16.58 -32.12 22.96
CA THR A 282 -15.67 -32.22 24.09
C THR A 282 -15.05 -33.60 24.11
N GLY A 283 -13.73 -33.68 24.31
CA GLY A 283 -13.06 -34.94 24.63
C GLY A 283 -11.67 -34.76 25.25
N PRO A 284 -11.14 -35.78 25.94
CA PRO A 284 -9.79 -35.76 26.51
C PRO A 284 -8.73 -36.02 25.43
N VAL A 285 -7.57 -35.36 25.52
CA VAL A 285 -6.42 -35.56 24.62
C VAL A 285 -5.75 -36.90 24.90
N PHE A 286 -5.65 -37.74 23.86
CA PHE A 286 -4.80 -38.94 23.82
C PHE A 286 -3.65 -38.71 22.82
N ARG A 287 -2.70 -39.66 22.69
CA ARG A 287 -1.57 -39.55 21.74
C ARG A 287 -1.98 -39.11 20.32
N GLN A 288 -3.23 -39.42 19.95
CA GLN A 288 -3.94 -38.88 18.80
C GLN A 288 -5.38 -38.62 19.25
N TRP A 289 -5.90 -37.40 19.08
CA TRP A 289 -7.30 -37.08 19.35
C TRP A 289 -8.07 -37.00 18.04
N GLN A 290 -9.16 -37.75 17.94
CA GLN A 290 -9.98 -37.89 16.74
C GLN A 290 -11.45 -37.73 17.11
N LEU A 291 -12.18 -36.96 16.32
CA LEU A 291 -13.63 -36.86 16.42
C LEU A 291 -14.23 -37.19 15.05
N ASN A 292 -15.08 -38.23 15.00
CA ASN A 292 -15.84 -38.61 13.82
C ASN A 292 -17.29 -38.17 14.00
N GLU A 293 -17.80 -37.26 13.18
CA GLU A 293 -19.20 -36.79 13.25
C GLU A 293 -20.11 -37.45 12.19
N GLN A 294 -21.07 -38.30 12.59
CA GLN A 294 -22.15 -38.73 11.68
C GLN A 294 -23.18 -37.60 11.52
N LEU A 295 -23.06 -36.82 10.45
CA LEU A 295 -24.12 -35.90 10.03
C LEU A 295 -25.28 -36.71 9.42
N ASN A 296 -26.28 -37.04 10.23
CA ASN A 296 -27.53 -37.57 9.72
C ASN A 296 -28.19 -36.52 8.83
N ARG A 297 -28.31 -36.82 7.53
CA ARG A 297 -29.16 -36.07 6.61
C ARG A 297 -30.61 -36.41 6.92
N ASP A 298 -31.31 -35.52 7.60
CA ASP A 298 -32.77 -35.48 7.51
C ASP A 298 -33.15 -35.03 6.09
N VAL A 299 -33.94 -35.88 5.44
CA VAL A 299 -34.49 -35.79 4.08
C VAL A 299 -35.27 -34.51 3.85
#